data_AF-A0A176U2K5-F1
#
_entry.id   AF-A0A176U2K5-F1
#
_cell.length_a   1.000
_cell.length_b   1.000
_cell.length_c   1.000
_cell.angle_alpha   90.00
_cell.angle_beta   90.00
_cell.angle_gamma   90.00
#
_symmetry.space_group_name_H-M   'P 1'
#
loop_
_entity.id
_entity.type
_entity.pdbx_description
1 polymer ?
#
loop_
_entity_poly.entity_id
_entity_poly.type
_entity_poly.pdbx_seq_one_letter_code
_entity_poly.pdbx_strand_id
1 'polypeptide(L)' 'METIEDFREFLKDNRNKFISHAIKVEKLPLDDEWIKDDSWDEVYEKEMRGNGKI' A
#
# COMPACT_ATOMS: atom_id res chain seq x y z
N MET A 1 15.08 -15.55 -12.19
CA MET A 1 15.13 -14.84 -10.89
C MET A 1 14.10 -13.74 -11.04
N GLU A 2 13.02 -13.77 -10.26
CA GLU A 2 12.00 -12.72 -10.32
C GLU A 2 12.56 -11.45 -9.68
N THR A 3 12.46 -10.35 -10.41
CA THR A 3 12.97 -9.04 -10.03
C THR A 3 11.86 -8.16 -9.47
N ILE A 4 12.23 -7.05 -8.85
CA ILE A 4 11.28 -6.02 -8.42
C ILE A 4 10.50 -5.46 -9.62
N GLU A 5 11.11 -5.42 -10.79
CA GLU A 5 10.45 -4.98 -12.03
C GLU A 5 9.38 -5.99 -12.48
N ASP A 6 9.66 -7.29 -12.41
CA ASP A 6 8.68 -8.34 -12.72
C ASP A 6 7.47 -8.26 -11.77
N PHE A 7 7.71 -7.98 -10.49
CA PHE A 7 6.64 -7.78 -9.52
C PHE A 7 5.83 -6.51 -9.82
N ARG A 8 6.49 -5.42 -10.23
CA ARG A 8 5.80 -4.19 -10.66
C ARG A 8 4.91 -4.41 -11.88
N GLU A 9 5.38 -5.16 -12.87
CA GLU A 9 4.58 -5.50 -14.05
C GLU A 9 3.38 -6.38 -13.68
N PHE A 10 3.60 -7.40 -12.84
CA PHE A 10 2.52 -8.24 -12.33
C PHE A 10 1.42 -7.44 -11.63
N LEU A 11 1.79 -6.46 -10.80
CA LEU A 11 0.85 -5.57 -10.12
C LEU A 11 0.06 -4.69 -11.10
N LYS A 12 0.72 -4.19 -12.15
CA LYS A 12 0.06 -3.38 -13.19
C LYS A 12 -0.95 -4.21 -13.97
N ASP A 13 -0.56 -5.39 -14.43
CA ASP A 13 -1.38 -6.26 -15.26
C ASP A 13 -2.62 -6.77 -14.53
N ASN A 14 -2.52 -6.96 -13.21
CA ASN A 14 -3.61 -7.47 -12.37
C ASN A 14 -4.31 -6.37 -11.55
N ARG A 15 -4.00 -5.09 -11.80
CA ARG A 15 -4.53 -3.95 -11.02
C ARG A 15 -6.05 -3.98 -10.86
N ASN A 16 -6.78 -4.26 -11.95
CA ASN A 16 -8.25 -4.29 -11.92
C ASN A 16 -8.81 -5.43 -11.06
N LYS A 17 -8.13 -6.60 -11.03
CA LYS A 17 -8.51 -7.71 -10.16
C LYS A 17 -8.31 -7.35 -8.70
N PHE A 18 -7.18 -6.73 -8.36
CA PHE A 18 -6.94 -6.27 -6.99
C PHE A 18 -7.96 -5.24 -6.54
N ILE A 19 -8.28 -4.25 -7.38
CA ILE A 19 -9.28 -3.23 -7.06
C ILE A 19 -10.67 -3.86 -6.86
N SER A 20 -11.04 -4.86 -7.66
CA SER A 20 -12.34 -5.53 -7.50
C SER A 20 -12.50 -6.30 -6.18
N HIS A 21 -11.38 -6.74 -5.58
CA HIS A 21 -11.36 -7.42 -4.28
C HIS A 21 -10.99 -6.48 -3.12
N ALA A 22 -10.60 -5.24 -3.41
CA ALA A 22 -10.23 -4.26 -2.40
C ALA A 22 -11.49 -3.71 -1.72
N ILE A 23 -11.42 -3.62 -0.40
CA ILE A 23 -12.44 -2.97 0.42
C ILE A 23 -12.03 -1.50 0.59
N LYS A 24 -12.99 -0.59 0.42
CA LYS A 24 -12.77 0.82 0.74
C LYS A 24 -12.53 0.96 2.24
N VAL A 25 -11.57 1.79 2.63
CA VAL A 25 -11.28 2.07 4.05
C VAL A 25 -12.53 2.51 4.82
N GLU A 26 -13.41 3.29 4.19
CA GLU A 26 -14.71 3.73 4.75
C GLU A 26 -15.66 2.57 5.12
N LYS A 27 -15.44 1.38 4.55
CA LYS A 27 -16.25 0.18 4.80
C LYS A 27 -15.59 -0.79 5.78
N LEU A 28 -14.38 -0.49 6.25
CA LEU A 28 -13.73 -1.30 7.26
C LEU A 28 -14.36 -1.07 8.64
N PRO A 29 -14.29 -2.05 9.54
CA PRO A 29 -14.79 -1.90 10.90
C PRO A 29 -14.10 -0.75 11.64
N LEU A 30 -14.83 0.03 12.43
CA LEU A 30 -14.26 1.14 13.22
C LEU A 30 -13.34 0.64 14.35
N ASP A 31 -13.47 -0.63 14.72
CA ASP A 31 -12.63 -1.30 15.70
C ASP A 31 -11.38 -1.93 15.08
N ASP A 32 -11.22 -1.88 13.75
CA ASP A 32 -10.07 -2.44 13.04
C ASP A 32 -8.76 -1.84 13.59
N GLU A 33 -7.91 -2.72 14.12
CA GLU A 33 -6.66 -2.36 14.78
C GLU A 33 -5.69 -1.69 13.80
N TRP A 34 -5.81 -1.97 12.50
CA TRP A 34 -4.95 -1.40 11.46
C TRP A 34 -5.30 0.04 11.09
N ILE A 35 -6.57 0.45 11.27
CA ILE A 35 -6.99 1.84 11.00
C ILE A 35 -6.53 2.78 12.12
N LYS A 36 -6.29 2.23 13.30
CA LYS A 36 -5.82 2.97 14.48
C LYS A 36 -4.31 3.06 14.57
N ASP A 37 -3.60 2.32 13.72
CA ASP A 37 -2.15 2.26 13.70
C ASP A 37 -1.60 3.38 12.80
N ASP A 38 -0.97 4.36 13.42
CA ASP A 38 -0.32 5.52 12.79
C ASP A 38 1.17 5.29 12.52
N SER A 39 1.71 4.10 12.81
CA SER A 39 3.14 3.81 12.64
C SER A 39 3.60 3.88 11.17
N TRP A 40 2.70 3.58 10.23
CA TRP A 40 2.97 3.69 8.81
C TRP A 40 2.99 5.14 8.33
N ASP A 41 2.23 6.04 8.96
CA ASP A 41 2.24 7.46 8.63
C ASP A 41 3.60 8.08 8.97
N GLU A 42 4.19 7.67 10.10
CA GLU A 42 5.54 8.10 10.49
C GLU A 42 6.62 7.62 9.50
N VAL A 43 6.50 6.37 9.04
CA VAL A 43 7.41 5.81 8.02
C VAL A 43 7.25 6.58 6.71
N TYR A 44 6.02 6.84 6.27
CA TYR A 44 5.76 7.56 5.02
C TYR A 44 6.26 9.02 5.07
N GLU A 45 6.01 9.73 6.17
CA GLU A 45 6.51 11.09 6.39
C GLU A 45 8.04 11.15 6.38
N LYS A 46 8.69 10.16 6.99
CA LYS A 46 10.16 10.06 7.01
C LYS A 46 10.73 9.83 5.61
N GLU A 47 10.12 8.95 4.82
CA GLU A 47 10.53 8.69 3.43
C GLU A 47 10.30 9.91 2.51
N MET A 48 9.17 10.60 2.67
CA MET A 48 8.85 11.81 1.91
C MET A 48 9.81 12.98 2.22
N ARG A 49 10.22 13.12 3.48
CA ARG A 49 11.24 14.13 3.89
C ARG A 49 12.65 13.77 3.43
N GLY A 50 12.91 12.51 3.09
CA GLY A 50 14.20 12.00 2.62
C GLY A 50 14.52 12.24 1.14
N ASN A 51 13.76 13.07 0.42
CA ASN A 51 13.81 13.24 -1.04
C ASN A 51 13.45 11.99 -1.85
N GLY A 52 12.69 11.04 -1.28
CA GLY A 52 12.16 9.88 -2.02
C GLY A 52 13.23 9.06 -2.76
N LYS A 53 14.48 9.06 -2.27
CA LYS A 53 15.56 8.26 -2.84
C LYS A 53 15.57 6.89 -2.16
N ILE A 54 14.87 5.96 -2.80
CA ILE A 54 15.21 4.54 -2.78
C ILE A 54 16.41 4.34 -3.70
#